data_AF-A0ABD0RJK4-F1
#
_entry.id   AF-A0ABD0RJK4-F1
#
_cell.length_a   1.000
_cell.length_b   1.000
_cell.length_c   1.000
_cell.angle_alpha   90.00
_cell.angle_beta   90.00
_cell.angle_gamma   90.00
#
_symmetry.space_group_name_H-M   'P 1'
#
loop_
_entity.id
_entity.type
_entity.pdbx_description
1 polymer ?
#
loop_
_entity_poly.entity_id
_entity_poly.type
_entity_poly.pdbx_seq_one_letter_code
_entity_poly.pdbx_strand_id
1 'polypeptide(L)'
;MRMQTPCTDSNDAVCVCNYGYFMNDLSNQCEPCTVCPRGQGVLIRCEHAHDTVCEECLDDTYSDQESTLDPCLPCTICEEGIEILLRNCTPYEDAWCH
;
A
#
# COMPACT_ATOMS: atom_id res chain seq x y z
N MET A 1 -20.06 7.11 -2.44
CA MET A 1 -19.74 8.09 -1.40
C MET A 1 -20.30 7.59 -0.07
N ARG A 2 -19.60 7.87 1.03
CA ARG A 2 -20.01 7.57 2.41
C ARG A 2 -20.11 8.87 3.21
N MET A 3 -20.96 8.87 4.22
CA MET A 3 -21.07 9.99 5.16
C MET A 3 -19.88 9.99 6.12
N GLN A 4 -19.17 11.11 6.21
CA GLN A 4 -18.10 11.35 7.19
C GLN A 4 -18.64 12.05 8.43
N THR A 5 -19.44 13.09 8.23
CA THR A 5 -20.16 13.77 9.32
C THR A 5 -21.65 13.86 8.98
N PRO A 6 -22.55 13.63 9.96
CA PRO A 6 -23.98 13.79 9.75
C PRO A 6 -24.35 15.28 9.64
N CYS A 7 -25.53 15.55 9.09
CA CYS A 7 -26.11 16.89 9.13
C CYS A 7 -26.53 17.27 10.56
N THR A 8 -26.47 18.57 10.84
CA THR A 8 -26.97 19.20 12.07
C THR A 8 -27.90 20.35 11.68
N ASP A 9 -28.50 21.02 12.66
CA ASP A 9 -29.33 22.22 12.45
C ASP A 9 -28.54 23.41 11.90
N SER A 10 -27.22 23.43 12.09
CA SER A 10 -26.33 24.51 11.64
C SER A 10 -25.33 24.13 10.56
N ASN A 11 -25.16 22.84 10.24
CA ASN A 11 -24.16 22.38 9.27
C ASN A 11 -24.69 21.25 8.40
N ASP A 12 -24.32 21.28 7.12
CA ASP A 12 -24.60 20.22 6.17
C ASP A 12 -23.79 18.94 6.48
N ALA A 13 -24.28 17.81 5.97
CA ALA A 13 -23.55 16.55 6.04
C ALA A 13 -22.32 16.60 5.14
N VAL A 14 -21.18 16.10 5.63
CA VAL A 14 -19.97 15.93 4.80
C VAL A 14 -19.93 14.51 4.27
N CYS A 15 -19.88 14.39 2.94
CA CYS A 15 -19.78 13.14 2.21
C CYS A 15 -18.39 13.01 1.59
N VAL A 16 -17.83 11.81 1.64
CA VAL A 16 -16.50 11.50 1.14
C VAL A 16 -16.52 10.23 0.28
N CYS A 17 -15.44 9.92 -0.42
CA CYS A 17 -15.35 8.68 -1.19
C CYS A 17 -15.47 7.44 -0.29
N ASN A 18 -16.02 6.36 -0.85
CA ASN A 18 -16.13 5.09 -0.14
C ASN A 18 -14.73 4.52 0.16
N TYR A 19 -14.64 3.56 1.08
CA TYR A 19 -13.38 2.85 1.30
C TYR A 19 -12.89 2.21 0.00
N GLY A 20 -11.58 2.28 -0.25
CA GLY A 20 -10.99 1.86 -1.52
C GLY A 20 -11.13 2.87 -2.66
N TYR A 21 -11.58 4.10 -2.38
CA TYR A 21 -11.65 5.19 -3.35
C TYR A 21 -11.13 6.50 -2.76
N PHE A 22 -10.52 7.33 -3.62
CA PHE A 22 -10.10 8.70 -3.32
C PHE A 22 -10.81 9.70 -4.24
N MET A 23 -10.90 10.95 -3.82
CA MET A 23 -11.40 12.03 -4.68
C MET A 23 -10.28 12.49 -5.62
N ASN A 24 -10.46 12.31 -6.93
CA ASN A 24 -9.56 12.86 -7.92
C ASN A 24 -9.99 14.30 -8.28
N ASP A 25 -9.17 15.28 -7.91
CA ASP A 25 -9.46 16.71 -8.12
C ASP A 25 -9.54 17.10 -9.61
N LEU A 26 -8.89 16.35 -10.50
CA LEU A 26 -8.91 16.61 -11.94
C LEU A 26 -10.23 16.15 -12.58
N SER A 27 -10.73 14.98 -12.19
CA SER A 27 -11.96 14.40 -12.73
C SER A 27 -13.20 14.75 -11.91
N ASN A 28 -13.03 15.30 -10.70
CA ASN A 28 -14.06 15.54 -9.68
C ASN A 28 -14.88 14.27 -9.39
N GLN A 29 -14.22 13.10 -9.38
CA GLN A 29 -14.87 11.81 -9.20
C GLN A 29 -14.12 10.97 -8.16
N CYS A 30 -14.87 10.05 -7.53
CA CYS A 30 -14.27 9.02 -6.69
C CYS A 30 -13.66 7.94 -7.58
N GLU A 31 -12.35 7.86 -7.59
CA GLU A 31 -11.58 6.87 -8.35
C GLU A 31 -11.05 5.77 -7.41
N PRO A 32 -10.95 4.52 -7.90
CA PRO A 32 -10.43 3.44 -7.09
C PRO A 32 -8.97 3.71 -6.72
N CYS A 33 -8.60 3.37 -5.50
CA CYS A 33 -7.22 3.49 -5.06
C CYS A 33 -6.28 2.64 -5.94
N THR A 34 -5.12 3.19 -6.27
CA THR A 34 -4.05 2.48 -6.94
C THR A 34 -3.60 1.29 -6.09
N VAL A 35 -3.45 0.14 -6.76
CA VAL A 35 -2.86 -1.08 -6.20
C VAL A 35 -1.37 -1.06 -6.52
N CYS A 36 -0.53 -1.21 -5.51
CA CYS A 36 0.91 -1.37 -5.70
C CYS A 36 1.19 -2.77 -6.21
N PRO A 37 1.81 -2.93 -7.40
CA PRO A 37 2.15 -4.22 -7.96
C PRO A 37 3.27 -4.90 -7.19
N ARG A 38 3.48 -6.18 -7.48
CA ARG A 38 4.65 -6.93 -7.01
C ARG A 38 5.95 -6.18 -7.33
N GLY A 39 6.86 -6.10 -6.37
CA GLY A 39 8.07 -5.26 -6.45
C GLY A 39 7.89 -3.83 -5.95
N GLN A 40 6.66 -3.42 -5.62
CA GLN A 40 6.36 -2.13 -5.02
C GLN A 40 5.59 -2.30 -3.72
N GLY A 41 5.86 -1.41 -2.77
CA GLY A 41 5.18 -1.32 -1.48
C GLY A 41 4.42 -0.02 -1.34
N VAL A 42 3.45 -0.01 -0.42
CA VAL A 42 2.66 1.18 -0.09
C VAL A 42 3.48 2.12 0.80
N LEU A 43 3.86 3.27 0.26
CA LEU A 43 4.50 4.36 0.99
C LEU A 43 3.45 5.24 1.69
N ILE A 44 2.39 5.61 0.95
CA ILE A 44 1.26 6.37 1.49
C ILE A 44 -0.02 5.59 1.20
N ARG A 45 -0.80 5.34 2.25
CA ARG A 45 -2.07 4.63 2.13
C ARG A 45 -3.11 5.52 1.47
N CYS A 46 -3.94 4.91 0.64
CA CYS A 46 -5.09 5.61 0.08
C CYS A 46 -6.04 6.09 1.18
N GLU A 47 -6.53 7.30 1.01
CA GLU A 47 -7.61 7.87 1.80
C GLU A 47 -8.61 8.56 0.88
N HIS A 48 -9.77 8.92 1.43
CA HIS A 48 -10.78 9.68 0.70
C HIS A 48 -10.28 10.95 -0.02
N ALA A 49 -9.16 11.54 0.42
CA ALA A 49 -8.60 12.78 -0.10
C ALA A 49 -7.38 12.59 -1.02
N HIS A 50 -6.76 11.41 -1.05
CA HIS A 50 -5.57 11.15 -1.88
C HIS A 50 -5.41 9.66 -2.21
N ASP A 51 -4.81 9.38 -3.36
CA ASP A 51 -4.55 8.03 -3.82
C ASP A 51 -3.43 7.33 -3.00
N THR A 52 -3.31 6.01 -3.15
CA THR A 52 -2.13 5.26 -2.74
C THR A 52 -0.89 5.79 -3.45
N VAL A 53 0.21 5.97 -2.73
CA VAL A 53 1.52 6.18 -3.33
C VAL A 53 2.36 4.92 -3.12
N CYS A 54 2.84 4.36 -4.22
CA CYS A 54 3.70 3.19 -4.23
C CYS A 54 5.17 3.61 -4.32
N GLU A 55 6.03 2.89 -3.63
CA GLU A 55 7.49 2.98 -3.77
C GLU A 55 8.06 1.67 -4.29
N GLU A 56 9.15 1.73 -5.04
CA GLU A 56 9.89 0.54 -5.44
C GLU A 56 10.59 -0.06 -4.23
N CYS A 57 10.49 -1.38 -4.07
CA CYS A 57 11.26 -2.06 -3.04
C CYS A 57 12.72 -2.11 -3.48
N LEU A 58 13.58 -1.53 -2.66
CA LEU A 58 15.02 -1.47 -2.88
C LEU A 58 15.74 -2.27 -1.79
N ASP A 59 16.97 -2.65 -2.08
CA ASP A 59 17.89 -3.29 -1.13
C ASP A 59 17.26 -4.51 -0.41
N ASP A 60 17.48 -4.61 0.90
CA ASP A 60 17.02 -5.67 1.81
C ASP A 60 15.50 -5.65 2.06
N THR A 61 14.70 -5.27 1.05
CA THR A 61 13.24 -5.31 1.11
C THR A 61 12.61 -5.91 -0.15
N TYR A 62 11.41 -6.49 0.01
CA TYR A 62 10.66 -7.12 -1.07
C TYR A 62 9.14 -6.90 -0.94
N SER A 63 8.42 -7.10 -2.04
CA SER A 63 6.96 -7.20 -2.10
C SER A 63 6.60 -8.27 -3.13
N ASP A 64 6.00 -9.37 -2.68
CA ASP A 64 5.70 -10.56 -3.48
C ASP A 64 4.25 -10.61 -3.99
N GLN A 65 3.41 -9.65 -3.58
CA GLN A 65 2.00 -9.57 -3.93
C GLN A 65 1.56 -8.16 -4.31
N GLU A 66 0.44 -8.05 -5.01
CA GLU A 66 -0.20 -6.77 -5.25
C GLU A 66 -0.97 -6.33 -4.00
N SER A 67 -0.79 -5.08 -3.55
CA SER A 67 -1.42 -4.60 -2.32
C SER A 67 -1.79 -3.12 -2.35
N THR A 68 -2.83 -2.77 -1.59
CA THR A 68 -3.23 -1.38 -1.32
C THR A 68 -2.86 -0.93 0.10
N LEU A 69 -2.28 -1.83 0.90
CA LEU A 69 -1.97 -1.58 2.32
C LEU A 69 -0.55 -1.96 2.73
N ASP A 70 0.06 -2.93 2.06
CA ASP A 70 1.31 -3.54 2.50
C ASP A 70 2.52 -2.72 2.01
N PRO A 71 3.42 -2.29 2.91
CA PRO A 71 4.69 -1.67 2.52
C PRO A 71 5.69 -2.72 2.02
N CYS A 72 6.85 -2.28 1.56
CA CYS A 72 7.97 -3.19 1.31
C CYS A 72 8.36 -3.89 2.62
N LEU A 73 8.42 -5.21 2.58
CA LEU A 73 8.75 -6.06 3.72
C LEU A 73 10.26 -6.27 3.80
N PRO A 74 10.85 -6.30 4.99
CA PRO A 74 12.26 -6.62 5.13
C PRO A 74 12.52 -8.07 4.71
N CYS A 75 13.63 -8.27 4.00
CA CYS A 75 14.09 -9.61 3.63
C CYS A 75 14.49 -10.42 4.86
N THR A 76 14.25 -11.72 4.80
CA THR A 76 14.77 -12.69 5.75
C THR A 76 16.30 -12.72 5.68
N ILE A 77 16.95 -12.68 6.84
CA ILE A 77 18.41 -12.79 6.98
C ILE A 77 18.73 -14.19 7.49
N CYS A 78 19.49 -14.96 6.71
CA CYS A 78 19.92 -16.29 7.14
C CYS A 78 21.01 -16.19 8.21
N GLU A 79 20.91 -16.99 9.27
CA GLU A 79 21.91 -16.98 10.34
C GLU A 79 23.22 -17.63 9.90
N GLU A 80 24.30 -16.84 9.82
CA GLU A 80 25.61 -17.31 9.38
C GLU A 80 26.12 -18.49 10.23
N GLY A 81 26.43 -19.59 9.57
CA GLY A 81 26.97 -20.80 10.22
C GLY A 81 25.90 -21.73 10.82
N ILE A 82 24.62 -21.34 10.76
CA ILE A 82 23.49 -22.20 11.13
C ILE A 82 22.67 -22.54 9.89
N GLU A 83 22.31 -21.54 9.10
CA GLU A 83 21.46 -21.67 7.92
C GLU A 83 22.25 -21.47 6.62
N ILE A 84 21.79 -22.12 5.56
CA ILE A 84 22.34 -22.02 4.21
C ILE A 84 21.40 -21.14 3.37
N LEU A 85 21.93 -20.04 2.83
CA LEU A 85 21.21 -19.22 1.86
C LEU A 85 21.03 -20.00 0.54
N LEU A 86 19.79 -20.38 0.24
CA LEU A 86 19.41 -21.07 -1.00
C LEU A 86 19.08 -20.09 -2.13
N ARG A 87 18.45 -18.96 -1.80
CA ARG A 87 18.11 -17.89 -2.74
C ARG A 87 18.25 -16.53 -2.09
N ASN A 88 18.87 -15.61 -2.83
CA ASN A 88 19.03 -14.23 -2.45
C ASN A 88 17.67 -13.53 -2.48
N CYS A 89 17.49 -12.54 -1.61
CA CYS A 89 16.35 -11.65 -1.69
C CYS A 89 16.38 -10.82 -2.99
N THR A 90 15.19 -10.51 -3.49
CA THR A 90 14.98 -9.58 -4.60
C THR A 90 13.83 -8.65 -4.26
N PRO A 91 13.63 -7.53 -4.96
CA PRO A 91 12.45 -6.68 -4.76
C PRO A 91 11.11 -7.44 -4.87
N TYR A 92 11.09 -8.60 -5.52
CA TYR A 92 9.90 -9.36 -5.85
C TYR A 92 9.71 -10.64 -5.01
N GLU A 93 10.71 -11.09 -4.26
CA GLU A 93 10.72 -12.36 -3.51
C GLU A 93 11.66 -12.27 -2.32
N ASP A 94 11.27 -12.89 -1.21
CA ASP A 94 12.11 -13.02 -0.02
C ASP A 94 13.35 -13.91 -0.27
N ALA A 95 14.35 -13.76 0.59
CA ALA A 95 15.42 -14.72 0.72
C ALA A 95 14.90 -16.06 1.26
N TRP A 96 15.56 -17.16 0.86
CA TRP A 96 15.23 -18.49 1.36
C TRP A 96 16.43 -19.13 2.05
N CYS A 97 16.25 -19.44 3.34
CA CYS A 97 17.23 -20.09 4.21
C CYS A 97 16.83 -21.54 4.52
N HIS A 98 17.80 -22.43 4.75
CA HIS A 98 17.60 -23.83 5.16
C HIS A 98 18.56 -24.28 6.25
#